data_AF-A0A846QEW6-F1
#
_entry.id   AF-A0A846QEW6-F1
#
_cell.length_a   1.000
_cell.length_b   1.000
_cell.length_c   1.000
_cell.angle_alpha   90.00
_cell.angle_beta   90.00
_cell.angle_gamma   90.00
#
_symmetry.space_group_name_H-M   'P 1'
#
loop_
_entity.id
_entity.type
_entity.pdbx_description
1 polymer ?
#
loop_
_entity_poly.entity_id
_entity_poly.type
_entity_poly.pdbx_seq_one_letter_code
_entity_poly.pdbx_strand_id
1 'polypeptide(L)'
;MAFAVIIPITIVAILGIAGYLIYRFVIFDYLSNKSVNDTLQKYRIDKSQFEIVKEYFENKGESLSNQEISQLVKQYRQKEPEQFLAMYDSLRENSRTD
;
A
#
# COMPACT_ATOMS: atom_id res chain seq x y z
N MET A 1 -45.39 -13.77 11.65
CA MET A 1 -45.25 -12.53 10.86
C MET A 1 -43.88 -11.88 11.03
N ALA A 2 -43.38 -11.67 12.25
CA ALA A 2 -42.06 -11.04 12.48
C ALA A 2 -40.87 -11.77 11.82
N PHE A 3 -40.78 -13.10 11.93
CA PHE A 3 -39.66 -13.88 11.36
C PHE A 3 -39.56 -13.79 9.82
N ALA A 4 -40.68 -13.64 9.12
CA ALA A 4 -40.70 -13.50 7.66
C ALA A 4 -40.06 -12.19 7.17
N VAL A 5 -39.98 -11.18 8.04
CA VAL A 5 -39.35 -9.88 7.76
C VAL A 5 -37.93 -9.81 8.30
N ILE A 6 -37.67 -10.43 9.46
CA ILE A 6 -36.35 -10.38 10.12
C ILE A 6 -35.29 -11.14 9.31
N ILE A 7 -35.61 -12.34 8.81
CA ILE A 7 -34.65 -13.18 8.06
C ILE A 7 -34.10 -12.48 6.80
N PRO A 8 -34.90 -11.87 5.91
CA PRO A 8 -34.35 -11.18 4.75
C PRO A 8 -33.53 -9.94 5.13
N ILE A 9 -33.94 -9.19 6.16
CA ILE A 9 -33.19 -8.01 6.63
C ILE A 9 -31.81 -8.41 7.16
N THR A 10 -31.73 -9.49 7.96
CA THR A 10 -30.43 -9.94 8.49
C THR A 10 -29.51 -10.44 7.39
N ILE A 11 -30.03 -11.15 6.37
CA ILE A 11 -29.23 -11.57 5.21
C ILE A 11 -28.66 -10.34 4.47
N VAL A 12 -29.49 -9.34 4.18
CA VAL A 12 -29.03 -8.10 3.51
C VAL A 12 -28.00 -7.36 4.35
N ALA A 13 -28.19 -7.29 5.67
CA ALA A 13 -27.24 -6.66 6.58
C ALA A 13 -25.88 -7.39 6.56
N ILE A 14 -25.88 -8.72 6.64
CA ILE A 14 -24.66 -9.53 6.59
C ILE A 14 -23.95 -9.34 5.25
N LEU A 15 -24.68 -9.37 4.13
CA LEU A 15 -24.11 -9.17 2.80
C LEU A 15 -23.54 -7.75 2.62
N GLY A 16 -24.22 -6.73 3.14
CA GLY A 16 -23.75 -5.34 3.09
C GLY A 16 -22.44 -5.16 3.86
N ILE A 17 -22.37 -5.70 5.09
CA ILE A 17 -21.15 -5.66 5.91
C ILE A 17 -20.03 -6.46 5.24
N ALA A 18 -20.31 -7.68 4.80
CA ALA A 18 -19.33 -8.53 4.12
C ALA A 18 -18.77 -7.86 2.85
N GLY A 19 -19.66 -7.30 2.02
CA GLY A 19 -19.26 -6.57 0.81
C GLY A 19 -18.39 -5.36 1.13
N TYR A 20 -18.76 -4.57 2.15
CA TYR A 20 -17.95 -3.44 2.58
C TYR A 20 -16.56 -3.85 3.08
N LEU A 21 -16.48 -4.94 3.86
CA LEU A 21 -15.19 -5.46 4.34
C LEU A 21 -14.30 -5.93 3.19
N ILE A 22 -14.86 -6.66 2.22
CA ILE A 22 -14.11 -7.11 1.02
C ILE A 22 -13.59 -5.89 0.24
N TYR A 23 -14.45 -4.90 0.00
CA TYR A 23 -14.05 -3.67 -0.69
C TYR A 23 -12.90 -2.96 0.05
N ARG A 24 -13.05 -2.75 1.37
CA ARG A 24 -12.10 -2.00 2.17
C ARG A 24 -10.75 -2.70 2.35
N PHE A 25 -10.73 -4.03 2.48
CA PHE A 25 -9.50 -4.75 2.81
C PHE A 25 -8.81 -5.38 1.60
N VAL A 26 -9.56 -5.76 0.56
CA VAL A 26 -8.99 -6.46 -0.60
C VAL A 26 -8.89 -5.52 -1.79
N ILE A 27 -10.01 -4.91 -2.20
CA ILE A 27 -10.05 -4.09 -3.41
C ILE A 27 -9.22 -2.82 -3.22
N PHE A 28 -9.37 -2.14 -2.08
CA PHE A 28 -8.62 -0.94 -1.78
C PHE A 28 -7.09 -1.19 -1.72
N ASP A 29 -6.66 -2.27 -1.09
CA ASP A 29 -5.24 -2.63 -0.99
C ASP A 29 -4.67 -2.97 -2.38
N TYR A 30 -5.43 -3.72 -3.19
CA TYR A 30 -5.05 -4.04 -4.57
C TYR A 30 -4.92 -2.78 -5.45
N LEU A 31 -5.91 -1.88 -5.40
CA LEU A 31 -5.89 -0.64 -6.17
C LEU A 31 -4.73 0.27 -5.75
N SER A 32 -4.47 0.39 -4.44
CA SER A 32 -3.33 1.16 -3.92
C SER A 32 -2.00 0.60 -4.43
N ASN A 33 -1.83 -0.72 -4.37
CA ASN A 33 -0.64 -1.38 -4.88
C ASN A 33 -0.44 -1.15 -6.38
N LYS A 34 -1.50 -1.31 -7.17
CA LYS A 34 -1.48 -1.09 -8.62
C LYS A 34 -1.16 0.37 -8.95
N SER A 35 -1.82 1.33 -8.30
CA SER A 35 -1.62 2.76 -8.53
C SER A 35 -0.17 3.19 -8.30
N VAL A 36 0.44 2.72 -7.20
CA VAL A 36 1.85 3.05 -6.91
C VAL A 36 2.78 2.36 -7.91
N ASN A 37 2.52 1.10 -8.24
CA ASN A 37 3.34 0.38 -9.21
C ASN A 37 3.28 1.01 -10.62
N ASP A 38 2.08 1.37 -11.09
CA ASP A 38 1.88 2.07 -12.37
C ASP A 38 2.61 3.43 -12.36
N THR A 39 2.63 4.11 -11.21
CA THR A 39 3.37 5.36 -11.04
C THR A 39 4.88 5.13 -11.14
N LEU A 40 5.44 4.16 -10.41
CA LEU A 40 6.86 3.82 -10.49
C LEU A 40 7.27 3.44 -11.93
N GLN A 41 6.45 2.62 -12.60
CA GLN A 41 6.67 2.23 -13.99
C GLN A 41 6.61 3.42 -14.95
N LYS A 42 5.69 4.37 -14.74
CA LYS A 42 5.59 5.61 -15.52
C LYS A 42 6.88 6.44 -15.45
N TYR A 43 7.55 6.44 -14.30
CA TYR A 43 8.85 7.09 -14.11
C TYR A 43 10.05 6.21 -14.49
N ARG A 44 9.83 5.04 -15.09
CA ARG A 44 10.86 4.03 -15.44
C ARG A 44 11.72 3.62 -14.24
N ILE A 45 11.10 3.55 -13.07
CA ILE A 45 11.72 3.07 -11.85
C ILE A 45 11.52 1.55 -11.82
N ASP A 46 12.58 0.80 -12.12
CA ASP A 46 12.55 -0.67 -12.11
C ASP A 46 12.72 -1.26 -10.70
N LYS A 47 12.85 -0.42 -9.67
CA LYS A 47 13.00 -0.85 -8.27
C LYS A 47 11.63 -1.14 -7.64
N SER A 48 11.57 -2.20 -6.83
CA SER A 48 10.39 -2.51 -6.03
C SER A 48 10.17 -1.47 -4.92
N GLN A 49 8.92 -1.19 -4.56
CA GLN A 49 8.58 -0.35 -3.41
C GLN A 49 9.31 -0.77 -2.13
N PHE A 50 9.48 -2.08 -1.91
CA PHE A 50 10.22 -2.62 -0.77
C PHE A 50 11.70 -2.27 -0.83
N GLU A 51 12.27 -2.34 -2.04
CA GLU A 51 13.69 -2.10 -2.28
C GLU A 51 14.02 -0.61 -2.16
N ILE A 52 13.15 0.27 -2.66
CA ILE A 52 13.26 1.73 -2.50
C ILE A 52 13.32 2.11 -1.02
N VAL A 53 12.39 1.58 -0.21
CA VAL A 53 12.34 1.86 1.23
C VAL A 53 13.58 1.29 1.91
N LYS A 54 13.94 0.03 1.63
CA LYS A 54 15.11 -0.61 2.21
C LYS A 54 16.39 0.20 1.97
N GLU A 55 16.65 0.54 0.72
CA GLU A 55 17.85 1.26 0.29
C GLU A 55 17.89 2.69 0.85
N TYR A 56 16.74 3.36 0.94
CA TYR A 56 16.64 4.69 1.54
C TYR A 56 17.06 4.71 3.00
N PHE A 57 16.58 3.74 3.80
CA PHE A 57 16.95 3.64 5.21
C PHE A 57 18.39 3.14 5.39
N GLU A 58 18.86 2.20 4.56
CA GLU A 58 20.25 1.75 4.56
C GLU A 58 21.23 2.89 4.25
N ASN A 59 20.92 3.76 3.28
CA ASN A 59 21.73 4.94 2.96
C ASN A 59 21.73 5.98 4.11
N LYS A 60 20.68 6.01 4.93
CA LYS A 60 20.63 6.83 6.16
C LYS A 60 21.36 6.21 7.35
N GLY A 61 21.88 4.99 7.23
CA GLY A 61 22.50 4.25 8.33
C GLY A 61 21.51 3.58 9.29
N GLU A 62 20.24 3.49 8.90
CA GLU A 62 19.19 2.81 9.67
C GLU A 62 18.90 1.43 9.06
N SER A 63 19.20 0.35 9.78
CA SER A 63 18.87 -1.01 9.33
C SER A 63 17.50 -1.43 9.88
N LEU A 64 16.47 -1.34 9.03
CA LEU A 64 15.14 -1.86 9.35
C LEU A 64 15.03 -3.35 9.07
N SER A 65 14.26 -4.06 9.88
CA SER A 65 13.94 -5.46 9.59
C SER A 65 12.98 -5.56 8.40
N ASN A 66 13.00 -6.70 7.69
CA ASN A 66 12.10 -6.95 6.56
C ASN A 66 10.61 -6.83 6.93
N GLN A 67 10.24 -7.12 8.18
CA GLN A 67 8.87 -6.98 8.67
C GLN A 67 8.47 -5.52 8.81
N GLU A 68 9.35 -4.68 9.36
CA GLU A 68 9.13 -3.23 9.49
C GLU A 68 9.04 -2.57 8.13
N ILE A 69 9.92 -2.92 7.19
CA ILE A 69 9.89 -2.40 5.81
C ILE A 69 8.55 -2.76 5.15
N SER A 70 8.09 -4.00 5.30
CA SER A 70 6.80 -4.43 4.74
C SER A 70 5.61 -3.64 5.32
N GLN A 71 5.63 -3.37 6.62
CA GLN A 71 4.62 -2.54 7.28
C GLN A 71 4.65 -1.08 6.79
N LEU A 72 5.84 -0.49 6.67
CA LEU A 72 6.04 0.85 6.14
C LEU A 72 5.56 0.97 4.69
N VAL A 73 5.94 0.03 3.83
CA VAL A 73 5.48 -0.03 2.44
C VAL A 73 3.95 -0.10 2.36
N LYS A 74 3.31 -0.89 3.23
CA LYS A 74 1.84 -0.94 3.29
C LYS A 74 1.24 0.41 3.74
N GLN A 75 1.83 1.04 4.75
CA GLN A 75 1.38 2.34 5.23
C GLN A 75 1.51 3.43 4.15
N TYR A 76 2.67 3.53 3.50
CA TYR A 76 2.93 4.51 2.45
C TYR A 76 2.00 4.29 1.25
N ARG A 77 1.79 3.05 0.80
CA ARG A 77 0.82 2.76 -0.27
C ARG A 77 -0.59 3.29 0.04
N GLN A 78 -1.04 3.17 1.29
CA GLN A 78 -2.41 3.48 1.66
C GLN A 78 -2.63 4.94 2.05
N LYS A 79 -1.60 5.63 2.55
CA LYS A 79 -1.73 6.98 3.10
C LYS A 79 -0.95 8.05 2.34
N GLU A 80 0.28 7.73 1.93
CA GLU A 80 1.26 8.71 1.43
C GLU A 80 2.09 8.09 0.28
N PRO A 81 1.46 7.77 -0.86
CA PRO A 81 2.12 7.09 -1.97
C PRO A 81 3.24 7.92 -2.62
N GLU A 82 3.20 9.23 -2.50
CA GLU A 82 4.23 10.16 -2.97
C GLU A 82 5.59 9.94 -2.29
N GLN A 83 5.64 9.36 -1.09
CA GLN A 83 6.89 9.09 -0.40
C GLN A 83 7.82 8.17 -1.21
N PHE A 84 7.28 7.23 -1.98
CA PHE A 84 8.11 6.33 -2.80
C PHE A 84 8.91 7.10 -3.85
N LEU A 85 8.31 8.13 -4.46
CA LEU A 85 9.00 8.97 -5.44
C LEU A 85 10.03 9.86 -4.76
N ALA A 86 9.68 10.50 -3.63
CA ALA A 86 10.60 11.34 -2.88
C ALA A 86 11.83 10.57 -2.37
N MET A 87 11.62 9.36 -1.85
CA MET A 87 12.71 8.46 -1.44
C MET A 87 13.59 8.09 -2.64
N TYR A 88 12.98 7.69 -3.75
CA TYR A 88 13.75 7.34 -4.96
C TYR A 88 14.55 8.51 -5.52
N ASP A 89 13.98 9.72 -5.56
CA ASP A 89 14.66 10.92 -6.02
C ASP A 89 15.88 11.24 -5.15
N SER A 90 15.75 11.11 -3.83
CA SER A 90 16.89 11.29 -2.90
C SER A 90 18.00 10.25 -3.10
N LEU A 91 17.64 8.99 -3.36
CA LEU A 91 18.61 7.93 -3.68
C LEU A 91 19.35 8.22 -4.99
N ARG A 92 18.62 8.75 -5.98
CA ARG A 92 19.17 9.14 -7.27
C ARG A 92 20.08 10.37 -7.16
N GLU A 93 19.80 11.29 -6.25
CA GLU A 93 20.65 12.45 -6.01
C GLU A 93 21.96 12.04 -5.33
N ASN A 94 21.88 11.25 -4.25
CA ASN A 94 23.06 10.75 -3.54
C ASN A 94 24.00 9.95 -4.45
N SER A 95 23.45 9.09 -5.32
CA SER A 95 24.24 8.32 -6.29
C SER A 95 24.90 9.15 -7.40
N ARG A 96 24.58 10.44 -7.53
CA ARG A 96 25.28 11.37 -8.44
C ARG A 96 26.39 12.16 -7.76
N THR A 97 26.34 12.26 -6.43
CA THR A 97 27.31 13.02 -5.64
C THR A 97 28.49 12.18 -5.13
N ASP A 98 28.39 10.86 -5.21
CA ASP A 98 29.47 9.89 -5.05
C ASP A 98 30.22 9.65 -6.37
#